data_AF-A0A7K1XYW3-F1
#
_entry.id   AF-A0A7K1XYW3-F1
#
_cell.length_a   1.000
_cell.length_b   1.000
_cell.length_c   1.000
_cell.angle_alpha   90.00
_cell.angle_beta   90.00
_cell.angle_gamma   90.00
#
_symmetry.space_group_name_H-M   'P 1'
#
loop_
_entity.id
_entity.type
_entity.pdbx_description
1 polymer ?
#
loop_
_entity_poly.entity_id
_entity_poly.type
_entity_poly.pdbx_seq_one_letter_code
_entity_poly.pdbx_strand_id
1 'polypeptide(L)'
;MRHRQLFIPALLLVFVIIIFPAKAQDSMIGDISYVYLEKLITIAKENYPRMKSVQSRVDIARINVTKQSVAWLDPLTVSFIYAPNYTFNIVDPTYFDGIQLGLSVNIGSILQKPFNVKQAKREVEIARADLAEYNMTLEAEVRRRYFTYIQLLNLLKVQSKSLVDAQSVAEQVRLRYEKSEVTFDVYSQAMVALGSARSARISAESSMLIAKVSLEELVTRKLEEIK
;
A
#
# COMPACT_ATOMS: atom_id res chain seq x y z
N MET A 1 -84.95 -26.25 22.75
CA MET A 1 -84.49 -24.97 23.33
C MET A 1 -83.01 -25.13 23.65
N ARG A 2 -82.06 -24.81 22.78
CA ARG A 2 -81.55 -23.48 22.37
C ARG A 2 -81.15 -22.62 23.58
N HIS A 3 -79.83 -22.46 23.77
CA HIS A 3 -79.02 -21.32 24.27
C HIS A 3 -77.67 -21.94 24.70
N ARG A 4 -76.57 -21.97 23.92
CA ARG A 4 -75.79 -20.92 23.24
C ARG A 4 -75.38 -19.79 24.18
N GLN A 5 -74.14 -19.86 24.70
CA GLN A 5 -73.13 -18.79 24.92
C GLN A 5 -71.78 -19.53 25.09
N LEU A 6 -70.82 -19.61 24.17
CA LEU A 6 -70.06 -18.60 23.40
C LEU A 6 -69.07 -17.84 24.29
N PHE A 7 -67.89 -18.44 24.55
CA PHE A 7 -66.65 -17.74 24.93
C PHE A 7 -65.43 -18.50 24.37
N ILE A 8 -64.82 -17.91 23.35
CA ILE A 8 -63.47 -18.13 22.79
C ILE A 8 -62.90 -16.69 22.66
N PRO A 9 -61.57 -16.38 22.73
CA PRO A 9 -60.38 -17.19 23.03
C PRO A 9 -59.45 -16.54 24.08
N ALA A 10 -58.49 -17.31 24.61
CA ALA A 10 -57.18 -16.76 24.96
C ALA A 10 -56.11 -17.77 24.54
N LEU A 11 -55.97 -17.93 23.22
CA LEU A 11 -54.86 -18.66 22.61
C LEU A 11 -53.60 -17.79 22.76
N LEU A 12 -52.94 -17.90 23.91
CA LEU A 12 -51.61 -17.35 24.12
C LEU A 12 -50.62 -18.27 23.39
N LEU A 13 -50.46 -18.02 22.09
CA LEU A 13 -49.44 -18.64 21.27
C LEU A 13 -48.08 -18.07 21.73
N VAL A 14 -47.48 -18.73 22.72
CA VAL A 14 -46.10 -18.48 23.14
C VAL A 14 -45.21 -18.96 21.99
N PHE A 15 -44.84 -18.02 21.13
CA PHE A 15 -43.79 -18.22 20.14
C PHE A 15 -42.46 -18.28 20.88
N VAL A 16 -42.06 -19.48 21.31
CA VAL A 16 -40.70 -19.73 21.80
C VAL A 16 -39.79 -19.64 20.58
N ILE A 17 -39.18 -18.47 20.39
CA ILE A 17 -38.02 -18.30 19.51
C ILE A 17 -36.90 -19.08 20.16
N ILE A 18 -36.71 -20.33 19.73
CA ILE A 18 -35.47 -21.05 20.00
C ILE A 18 -34.41 -20.33 19.17
N ILE A 19 -33.67 -19.42 19.82
CA ILE A 19 -32.46 -18.83 19.29
C ILE A 19 -31.43 -19.96 19.25
N PHE A 20 -31.48 -20.80 18.22
CA PHE A 20 -30.31 -21.56 17.84
C PHE A 20 -29.24 -20.55 17.46
N PRO A 21 -28.03 -20.59 18.04
CA PRO A 21 -26.93 -19.86 17.46
C PRO A 21 -26.76 -20.42 16.05
N ALA A 22 -27.19 -19.66 15.05
CA ALA A 22 -26.85 -19.93 13.67
C ALA A 22 -25.33 -20.05 13.65
N LYS A 23 -24.83 -21.28 13.48
CA LYS A 23 -23.39 -21.52 13.36
C LYS A 23 -22.92 -20.57 12.26
N ALA A 24 -21.99 -19.71 12.65
CA ALA A 24 -21.52 -18.58 11.89
C ALA A 24 -21.43 -18.91 10.40
N GLN A 25 -22.00 -18.04 9.58
CA GLN A 25 -21.61 -17.94 8.18
C GLN A 25 -20.07 -17.88 8.18
N ASP A 26 -19.41 -18.80 7.46
CA ASP A 26 -17.95 -18.84 7.33
C ASP A 26 -17.46 -17.50 6.75
N SER A 27 -17.22 -16.54 7.63
CA SER A 27 -16.92 -15.15 7.30
C SER A 27 -15.46 -14.91 7.62
N MET A 28 -14.73 -14.46 6.60
CA MET A 28 -13.33 -14.06 6.75
C MET A 28 -13.12 -12.91 7.75
N ILE A 29 -14.19 -12.18 8.13
CA ILE A 29 -14.12 -11.06 9.07
C ILE A 29 -13.54 -11.51 10.43
N GLY A 30 -13.87 -12.72 10.89
CA GLY A 30 -13.37 -13.26 12.16
C GLY A 30 -11.88 -13.59 12.17
N ASP A 31 -11.27 -13.77 10.99
CA ASP A 31 -9.84 -14.11 10.86
C ASP A 31 -8.93 -12.86 10.78
N ILE A 32 -9.52 -11.65 10.73
CA ILE A 32 -8.77 -10.40 10.63
C ILE A 32 -8.27 -10.00 12.02
N SER A 33 -6.95 -9.99 12.20
CA SER A 33 -6.31 -9.41 13.38
C SER A 33 -5.96 -7.95 13.12
N TYR A 34 -6.78 -7.03 13.61
CA TYR A 34 -6.52 -5.59 13.52
C TYR A 34 -5.25 -5.18 14.27
N VAL A 35 -4.94 -5.84 15.39
CA VAL A 35 -3.69 -5.60 16.13
C VAL A 35 -2.47 -5.94 15.28
N TYR A 36 -2.50 -7.08 14.60
CA TYR A 36 -1.43 -7.48 13.69
C TYR A 36 -1.33 -6.55 12.48
N LEU A 37 -2.46 -6.11 11.93
CA LEU A 37 -2.52 -5.15 10.83
C LEU A 37 -1.85 -3.81 11.20
N GLU A 38 -2.13 -3.26 12.37
CA GLU A 38 -1.47 -2.01 12.82
C GLU A 38 0.05 -2.20 12.98
N LYS A 39 0.48 -3.38 13.41
CA LYS A 39 1.89 -3.72 13.46
C LYS A 39 2.53 -3.76 12.06
N LEU A 40 1.86 -4.35 11.07
CA LEU A 40 2.32 -4.35 9.68
C LEU A 40 2.43 -2.93 9.11
N ILE A 41 1.45 -2.07 9.39
CA ILE A 41 1.46 -0.66 8.99
C ILE A 41 2.69 0.06 9.57
N THR A 42 2.97 -0.16 10.85
CA THR A 42 4.12 0.44 11.55
C THR A 42 5.42 0.00 10.89
N ILE A 43 5.60 -1.31 10.70
CA ILE A 43 6.81 -1.87 10.07
C ILE A 43 6.98 -1.36 8.63
N ALA A 44 5.90 -1.24 7.86
CA ALA A 44 5.95 -0.70 6.51
C ALA A 44 6.38 0.77 6.50
N LYS A 45 5.82 1.62 7.38
CA LYS A 45 6.22 3.03 7.50
C LYS A 45 7.69 3.18 7.88
N GLU A 46 8.22 2.30 8.73
CA GLU A 46 9.62 2.33 9.17
C GLU A 46 10.61 1.84 8.10
N ASN A 47 10.27 0.76 7.38
CA ASN A 47 11.23 0.05 6.54
C ASN A 47 11.08 0.34 5.05
N TYR A 48 9.90 0.76 4.56
CA TYR A 48 9.65 0.87 3.13
C TYR A 48 10.50 1.99 2.48
N PRO A 49 11.36 1.69 1.47
CA PRO A 49 12.32 2.66 0.94
C PRO A 49 11.71 3.96 0.41
N ARG A 50 10.52 3.88 -0.19
CA ARG A 50 9.84 5.06 -0.74
C ARG A 50 9.39 6.03 0.35
N MET A 51 9.12 5.56 1.57
CA MET A 51 8.86 6.44 2.71
C MET A 51 10.05 7.35 3.02
N LYS A 52 11.27 6.78 3.04
CA LYS A 52 12.50 7.55 3.21
C LYS A 52 12.68 8.59 2.11
N SER A 53 12.40 8.23 0.85
CA SER A 53 12.47 9.17 -0.28
C SER A 53 11.52 10.36 -0.12
N VAL A 54 10.26 10.12 0.28
CA VAL A 54 9.29 11.20 0.47
C VAL A 54 9.66 12.07 1.67
N GLN A 55 10.15 11.48 2.75
CA GLN A 55 10.67 12.23 3.90
C GLN A 55 11.84 13.14 3.50
N SER A 56 12.79 12.63 2.70
CA SER A 56 13.91 13.44 2.21
C SER A 56 13.47 14.61 1.34
N ARG A 57 12.34 14.54 0.63
CA ARG A 57 11.80 15.70 -0.11
C ARG A 57 11.40 16.84 0.80
N VAL A 58 10.82 16.53 1.97
CA VAL A 58 10.52 17.53 3.00
C VAL A 58 11.81 18.19 3.50
N ASP A 59 12.86 17.40 3.70
CA ASP A 59 14.15 17.91 4.17
C ASP A 59 14.82 18.79 3.11
N ILE A 60 14.79 18.39 1.83
CA ILE A 60 15.27 19.19 0.70
C ILE A 60 14.52 20.53 0.63
N ALA A 61 13.19 20.52 0.74
CA ALA A 61 12.40 21.74 0.73
C ALA A 61 12.79 22.67 1.90
N ARG A 62 13.06 22.12 3.10
CA ARG A 62 13.51 22.88 4.27
C ARG A 62 14.90 23.47 4.07
N ILE A 63 15.81 22.71 3.47
CA ILE A 63 17.13 23.20 3.09
C ILE A 63 16.99 24.33 2.07
N ASN A 64 16.06 24.24 1.11
CA ASN A 64 15.79 25.32 0.15
C ASN A 64 15.33 26.61 0.85
N VAL A 65 14.45 26.53 1.86
CA VAL A 65 14.09 27.71 2.68
C VAL A 65 15.32 28.35 3.31
N THR A 66 16.20 27.53 3.89
CA THR A 66 17.44 28.00 4.52
C THR A 66 18.34 28.68 3.48
N LYS A 67 18.54 28.02 2.33
CA LYS A 67 19.31 28.54 1.19
C LYS A 67 18.78 29.91 0.76
N GLN A 68 17.48 30.05 0.53
CA GLN A 68 16.88 31.34 0.11
C GLN A 68 17.00 32.42 1.18
N SER A 69 16.98 32.03 2.47
CA SER A 69 17.06 32.96 3.59
C SER A 69 18.48 33.50 3.82
N VAL A 70 19.52 32.68 3.59
CA VAL A 70 20.93 33.09 3.78
C VAL A 70 21.56 33.69 2.53
N ALA A 71 20.91 33.59 1.38
CA ALA A 71 21.36 34.06 0.08
C ALA A 71 21.31 35.61 -0.09
N TRP A 72 21.58 36.38 0.96
CA TRP A 72 21.51 37.85 0.93
C TRP A 72 22.69 38.49 0.19
N LEU A 73 23.82 37.76 0.08
CA LEU A 73 25.02 38.20 -0.66
C LEU A 73 25.04 37.76 -2.13
N ASP A 74 24.19 36.83 -2.56
CA ASP A 74 24.09 36.40 -3.96
C ASP A 74 23.99 37.55 -4.99
N PRO A 75 23.32 38.69 -4.70
CA PRO A 75 23.26 39.81 -5.63
C PRO A 75 24.58 40.57 -5.82
N LEU A 76 25.58 40.34 -4.96
CA LEU A 76 26.88 41.02 -4.98
C LEU A 76 27.87 40.22 -5.84
N THR A 77 28.37 40.85 -6.91
CA THR A 77 29.45 40.27 -7.71
C THR A 77 30.66 41.17 -7.64
N VAL A 78 31.79 40.59 -7.26
CA VAL A 78 33.11 41.22 -7.29
C VAL A 78 33.87 40.64 -8.47
N SER A 79 34.28 41.50 -9.41
CA SER A 79 35.10 41.11 -10.55
C SER A 79 36.46 41.78 -10.49
N PHE A 80 37.49 41.03 -10.87
CA PHE A 80 38.85 41.51 -11.05
C PHE A 80 39.25 41.14 -12.48
N ILE A 81 39.58 42.13 -13.28
CA ILE A 81 40.05 41.94 -14.65
C ILE A 81 41.47 42.49 -14.73
N TYR A 82 42.39 41.63 -15.14
CA TYR A 82 43.77 41.98 -15.48
C TYR A 82 43.95 41.75 -16.98
N ALA A 83 44.13 42.84 -17.73
CA ALA A 83 44.29 42.83 -19.18
C ALA A 83 45.58 43.56 -19.56
N PRO A 84 46.72 42.85 -19.67
CA PRO A 84 47.96 43.46 -20.11
C PRO A 84 47.93 43.68 -21.63
N ASN A 85 48.13 44.92 -22.07
CA ASN A 85 48.22 45.27 -23.50
C ASN A 85 49.70 45.36 -23.90
N TYR A 86 50.27 44.25 -24.38
CA TYR A 86 51.63 44.26 -24.95
C TYR A 86 51.62 44.69 -26.42
N THR A 87 51.26 45.93 -26.72
CA THR A 87 51.50 46.53 -28.03
C THR A 87 52.35 47.79 -27.89
N PHE A 88 53.66 47.66 -28.15
CA PHE A 88 54.57 48.78 -28.27
C PHE A 88 54.24 49.57 -29.54
N ASN A 89 53.46 50.64 -29.41
CA ASN A 89 53.22 51.58 -30.50
C ASN A 89 54.05 52.85 -30.25
N ILE A 90 55.03 53.11 -31.14
CA ILE A 90 56.04 54.18 -30.97
C ILE A 90 55.44 55.58 -31.23
N VAL A 91 54.27 55.65 -31.88
CA VAL A 91 53.62 56.90 -32.30
C VAL A 91 52.58 57.38 -31.28
N ASP A 92 52.06 56.51 -30.40
CA ASP A 92 51.12 56.90 -29.33
C ASP A 92 51.18 55.89 -28.17
N PRO A 93 51.96 56.16 -27.09
CA PRO A 93 52.11 55.22 -25.98
C PRO A 93 50.83 55.15 -25.14
N THR A 94 50.10 54.05 -25.22
CA THR A 94 49.00 53.76 -24.27
C THR A 94 49.57 53.34 -22.92
N TYR A 95 49.46 54.23 -21.92
CA TYR A 95 49.98 54.05 -20.55
C TYR A 95 49.07 53.23 -19.61
N PHE A 96 47.94 52.71 -20.08
CA PHE A 96 46.99 52.00 -19.22
C PHE A 96 47.08 50.48 -19.40
N ASP A 97 48.08 49.88 -18.74
CA ASP A 97 48.02 48.48 -18.30
C ASP A 97 47.10 48.45 -17.06
N GLY A 98 45.83 48.17 -17.29
CA GLY A 98 44.79 48.44 -16.30
C GLY A 98 44.40 47.22 -15.48
N ILE A 99 44.58 47.30 -14.17
CA ILE A 99 43.79 46.50 -13.22
C ILE A 99 42.40 47.14 -13.13
N GLN A 100 41.35 46.37 -13.39
CA GLN A 100 39.96 46.81 -13.21
C GLN A 100 39.29 46.01 -12.09
N LEU A 101 38.80 46.72 -11.08
CA LEU A 101 37.96 46.17 -10.01
C LEU A 101 36.51 46.59 -10.28
N GLY A 102 35.63 45.61 -10.47
CA GLY A 102 34.19 45.82 -10.67
C GLY A 102 33.40 45.36 -9.47
N LEU A 103 32.48 46.19 -9.00
CA LEU A 103 31.44 45.83 -8.04
C LEU A 103 30.09 45.99 -8.72
N SER A 104 29.29 44.94 -8.76
CA SER A 104 27.91 45.04 -9.24
C SER A 104 26.94 44.44 -8.23
N VAL A 105 25.78 45.10 -8.09
CA VAL A 105 24.70 44.68 -7.20
C VAL A 105 23.41 44.58 -8.00
N ASN A 106 22.76 43.42 -7.92
CA ASN A 106 21.45 43.22 -8.56
C ASN A 106 20.31 43.63 -7.60
N ILE A 107 19.79 44.86 -7.75
CA ILE A 107 18.71 45.38 -6.91
C ILE A 107 17.40 44.59 -7.12
N GLY A 108 17.13 44.12 -8.33
CA GLY A 108 15.95 43.31 -8.64
C GLY A 108 15.92 41.99 -7.86
N SER A 109 17.06 41.32 -7.72
CA SER A 109 17.16 40.07 -6.97
C SER A 109 17.01 40.29 -5.46
N ILE A 110 17.41 41.45 -4.92
CA ILE A 110 17.16 41.85 -3.52
C ILE A 110 15.66 42.01 -3.28
N LEU A 111 14.96 42.74 -4.15
CA LEU A 111 13.50 42.97 -4.04
C LEU A 111 12.69 41.65 -4.12
N GLN A 112 13.20 40.65 -4.83
CA GLN A 112 12.57 39.34 -4.96
C GLN A 112 12.81 38.40 -3.76
N LYS A 113 13.83 38.64 -2.92
CA LYS A 113 14.19 37.75 -1.79
C LYS A 113 13.01 37.39 -0.86
N PRO A 114 12.20 38.32 -0.33
CA PRO A 114 11.10 37.96 0.56
C PRO A 114 10.06 37.06 -0.14
N PHE A 115 9.83 37.27 -1.43
CA PHE A 115 8.93 36.44 -2.23
C PHE A 115 9.51 35.04 -2.45
N ASN A 116 10.80 34.92 -2.74
CA ASN A 116 11.48 33.63 -2.89
C ASN A 116 11.50 32.82 -1.59
N VAL A 117 11.73 33.47 -0.45
CA VAL A 117 11.65 32.82 0.88
C VAL A 117 10.21 32.38 1.17
N LYS A 118 9.21 33.23 0.87
CA LYS A 118 7.79 32.87 1.02
C LYS A 118 7.43 31.68 0.14
N GLN A 119 7.88 31.66 -1.12
CA GLN A 119 7.68 30.54 -2.04
C GLN A 119 8.30 29.26 -1.48
N ALA A 120 9.58 29.29 -1.09
CA ALA A 120 10.25 28.11 -0.53
C ALA A 120 9.54 27.57 0.73
N LYS A 121 8.96 28.44 1.57
CA LYS A 121 8.14 28.00 2.71
C LYS A 121 6.87 27.28 2.28
N ARG A 122 6.20 27.75 1.21
CA ARG A 122 5.05 27.06 0.62
C ARG A 122 5.44 25.72 0.01
N GLU A 123 6.63 25.61 -0.59
CA GLU A 123 7.17 24.32 -1.06
C GLU A 123 7.36 23.32 0.08
N VAL A 124 7.77 23.76 1.28
CA VAL A 124 7.82 22.88 2.47
C VAL A 124 6.43 22.39 2.87
N GLU A 125 5.42 23.27 2.84
CA GLU A 125 4.04 22.90 3.15
C GLU A 125 3.49 21.87 2.14
N ILE A 126 3.77 22.06 0.86
CA ILE A 126 3.43 21.10 -0.21
C ILE A 126 4.11 19.75 0.06
N ALA A 127 5.43 19.74 0.29
CA ALA A 127 6.17 18.50 0.55
C ALA A 127 5.65 17.76 1.81
N ARG A 128 5.19 18.50 2.84
CA ARG A 128 4.54 17.91 4.03
C ARG A 128 3.18 17.31 3.71
N ALA A 129 2.38 17.97 2.87
CA ALA A 129 1.11 17.43 2.41
C ALA A 129 1.33 16.14 1.60
N ASP A 130 2.32 16.12 0.70
CA ASP A 130 2.70 14.93 -0.07
C ASP A 130 3.13 13.77 0.85
N LEU A 131 3.87 14.07 1.93
CA LEU A 131 4.24 13.07 2.94
C LEU A 131 3.02 12.52 3.68
N ALA A 132 2.06 13.37 4.04
CA ALA A 132 0.83 12.94 4.70
C ALA A 132 -0.03 12.07 3.78
N GLU A 133 -0.21 12.48 2.51
CA GLU A 133 -0.89 11.69 1.48
C GLU A 133 -0.20 10.33 1.29
N TYR A 134 1.13 10.33 1.20
CA TYR A 134 1.88 9.09 1.03
C TYR A 134 1.74 8.15 2.23
N ASN A 135 1.71 8.67 3.46
CA ASN A 135 1.41 7.88 4.65
C ASN A 135 0.03 7.23 4.57
N MET A 136 -1.00 7.98 4.21
CA MET A 136 -2.37 7.45 4.05
C MET A 136 -2.43 6.38 2.97
N THR A 137 -1.76 6.62 1.84
CA THR A 137 -1.69 5.70 0.71
C THR A 137 -0.99 4.39 1.09
N LEU A 138 0.17 4.48 1.75
CA LEU A 138 0.90 3.29 2.20
C LEU A 138 0.07 2.48 3.19
N GLU A 139 -0.63 3.16 4.11
CA GLU A 139 -1.49 2.51 5.08
C GLU A 139 -2.68 1.78 4.42
N ALA A 140 -3.33 2.42 3.44
CA ALA A 140 -4.39 1.82 2.66
C ALA A 140 -3.89 0.59 1.85
N GLU A 141 -2.69 0.67 1.27
CA GLU A 141 -2.07 -0.43 0.54
C GLU A 141 -1.76 -1.63 1.44
N VAL A 142 -1.20 -1.41 2.63
CA VAL A 142 -0.95 -2.48 3.61
C VAL A 142 -2.26 -3.16 4.00
N ARG A 143 -3.31 -2.37 4.31
CA ARG A 143 -4.65 -2.89 4.62
C ARG A 143 -5.21 -3.75 3.49
N ARG A 144 -5.18 -3.23 2.27
CA ARG A 144 -5.69 -3.91 1.07
C ARG A 144 -4.98 -5.25 0.86
N ARG A 145 -3.64 -5.26 0.90
CA ARG A 145 -2.85 -6.48 0.71
C ARG A 145 -3.05 -7.48 1.84
N TYR A 146 -3.18 -7.02 3.08
CA TYR A 146 -3.49 -7.89 4.22
C TYR A 146 -4.87 -8.55 4.08
N PHE A 147 -5.91 -7.79 3.74
CA PHE A 147 -7.24 -8.37 3.55
C PHE A 147 -7.28 -9.37 2.39
N THR A 148 -6.61 -9.07 1.28
CA THR A 148 -6.45 -10.00 0.16
C THR A 148 -5.72 -11.28 0.60
N TYR A 149 -4.66 -11.16 1.41
CA TYR A 149 -3.95 -12.31 1.95
C TYR A 149 -4.86 -13.19 2.82
N ILE A 150 -5.60 -12.61 3.76
CA ILE A 150 -6.55 -13.35 4.62
C ILE A 150 -7.66 -14.00 3.79
N GLN A 151 -8.20 -13.28 2.81
CA GLN A 151 -9.20 -13.82 1.88
C GLN A 151 -8.69 -15.07 1.15
N LEU A 152 -7.49 -15.00 0.58
CA LEU A 152 -6.91 -16.10 -0.20
C LEU A 152 -6.43 -17.25 0.69
N LEU A 153 -5.99 -16.97 1.91
CA LEU A 153 -5.73 -17.98 2.92
C LEU A 153 -7.00 -18.77 3.26
N ASN A 154 -8.13 -18.10 3.43
CA ASN A 154 -9.41 -18.75 3.68
C ASN A 154 -9.94 -19.51 2.47
N LEU A 155 -9.76 -18.97 1.25
CA LEU A 155 -10.08 -19.69 0.02
C LEU A 155 -9.27 -20.99 -0.08
N LEU A 156 -7.97 -20.94 0.23
CA LEU A 156 -7.14 -22.15 0.26
C LEU A 156 -7.67 -23.17 1.27
N LYS A 157 -8.06 -22.76 2.48
CA LYS A 157 -8.67 -23.68 3.48
C LYS A 157 -9.92 -24.37 2.90
N VAL A 158 -10.80 -23.62 2.24
CA VAL A 158 -12.03 -24.15 1.62
C VAL A 158 -11.69 -25.14 0.50
N GLN A 159 -10.77 -24.79 -0.40
CA GLN A 159 -10.39 -25.66 -1.51
C GLN A 159 -9.63 -26.91 -1.06
N SER A 160 -8.83 -26.80 0.00
CA SER A 160 -8.19 -27.96 0.65
C SER A 160 -9.23 -28.93 1.20
N LYS A 161 -10.29 -28.43 1.86
CA LYS A 161 -11.40 -29.27 2.33
C LYS A 161 -12.17 -29.92 1.17
N SER A 162 -12.50 -29.13 0.15
CA SER A 162 -13.16 -29.61 -1.08
C SER A 162 -12.39 -30.75 -1.76
N LEU A 163 -11.05 -30.66 -1.81
CA LEU A 163 -10.21 -31.74 -2.32
C LEU A 163 -10.31 -33.01 -1.47
N VAL A 164 -10.28 -32.91 -0.14
CA VAL A 164 -10.41 -34.07 0.76
C VAL A 164 -11.78 -34.74 0.58
N ASP A 165 -12.84 -33.95 0.47
CA ASP A 165 -14.20 -34.45 0.23
C ASP A 165 -14.30 -35.15 -1.14
N ALA A 166 -13.76 -34.54 -2.19
CA ALA A 166 -13.73 -35.11 -3.54
C ALA A 166 -12.89 -36.40 -3.62
N GLN A 167 -11.77 -36.48 -2.89
CA GLN A 167 -10.98 -37.71 -2.76
C GLN A 167 -11.79 -38.82 -2.11
N SER A 168 -12.51 -38.51 -1.03
CA SER A 168 -13.35 -39.47 -0.31
C SER A 168 -14.50 -40.00 -1.19
N VAL A 169 -15.11 -39.13 -2.00
CA VAL A 169 -16.17 -39.51 -2.94
C VAL A 169 -15.62 -40.36 -4.09
N ALA A 170 -14.50 -39.93 -4.70
CA ALA A 170 -13.88 -40.66 -5.80
C ALA A 170 -13.48 -42.08 -5.38
N GLU A 171 -12.94 -42.25 -4.16
CA GLU A 171 -12.59 -43.56 -3.64
C GLU A 171 -13.82 -44.45 -3.41
N GLN A 172 -14.89 -43.91 -2.83
CA GLN A 172 -16.14 -44.66 -2.66
C GLN A 172 -16.74 -45.09 -4.01
N VAL A 173 -16.75 -44.19 -5.00
CA VAL A 173 -17.28 -44.49 -6.33
C VAL A 173 -16.39 -45.51 -7.05
N ARG A 174 -15.05 -45.44 -6.90
CA ARG A 174 -14.11 -46.43 -7.43
C ARG A 174 -14.43 -47.83 -6.89
N LEU A 175 -14.56 -47.97 -5.57
CA LEU A 175 -14.87 -49.26 -4.93
C LEU A 175 -16.23 -49.83 -5.37
N ARG A 176 -17.24 -48.97 -5.56
CA ARG A 176 -18.55 -49.38 -6.09
C ARG A 176 -18.49 -49.80 -7.55
N TYR A 177 -17.69 -49.09 -8.36
CA TYR A 177 -17.52 -49.41 -9.77
C TYR A 177 -16.82 -50.76 -9.97
N GLU A 178 -15.79 -51.04 -9.16
CA GLU A 178 -15.11 -52.35 -9.15
C GLU A 178 -16.03 -53.51 -8.80
N LYS A 179 -17.07 -53.25 -7.99
CA LYS A 179 -18.15 -54.20 -7.69
C LYS A 179 -19.29 -54.19 -8.71
N SER A 180 -19.16 -53.42 -9.79
CA SER A 180 -20.21 -53.20 -10.80
C SER A 180 -21.52 -52.63 -10.24
N GLU A 181 -21.47 -51.92 -9.09
CA GLU A 181 -22.63 -51.30 -8.45
C GLU A 181 -22.98 -49.91 -9.03
N VAL A 182 -22.05 -49.29 -9.79
CA VAL A 182 -22.24 -48.01 -10.50
C VAL A 182 -21.73 -48.11 -11.92
N THR A 183 -22.18 -47.21 -12.80
CA THR A 183 -21.76 -47.19 -14.21
C THR A 183 -20.40 -46.50 -14.40
N PHE A 184 -19.77 -46.75 -15.55
CA PHE A 184 -18.54 -46.06 -15.94
C PHE A 184 -18.72 -44.54 -16.01
N ASP A 185 -19.89 -44.06 -16.43
CA ASP A 185 -20.21 -42.62 -16.48
C ASP A 185 -20.14 -41.98 -15.10
N VAL A 186 -20.75 -42.60 -14.07
CA VAL A 186 -20.69 -42.11 -12.68
C VAL A 186 -19.25 -42.11 -12.14
N TYR A 187 -18.47 -43.15 -12.45
CA TYR A 187 -17.05 -43.19 -12.09
C TYR A 187 -16.24 -42.08 -12.76
N SER A 188 -16.43 -41.89 -14.06
CA SER A 188 -15.77 -40.83 -14.84
C SER A 188 -16.09 -39.44 -14.26
N GLN A 189 -17.35 -39.17 -13.94
CA GLN A 189 -17.78 -37.90 -13.33
C GLN A 189 -17.10 -37.64 -11.98
N ALA A 190 -16.98 -38.66 -11.13
CA ALA A 190 -16.28 -38.54 -9.84
C ALA A 190 -14.78 -38.22 -10.02
N MET A 191 -14.12 -38.84 -11.01
CA MET A 191 -12.72 -38.57 -11.31
C MET A 191 -12.51 -37.16 -11.90
N VAL A 192 -13.43 -36.67 -12.74
CA VAL A 192 -13.42 -35.29 -13.24
C VAL A 192 -13.61 -34.28 -12.09
N ALA A 193 -14.52 -34.57 -11.15
CA ALA A 193 -14.73 -33.73 -9.98
C ALA A 193 -13.48 -33.67 -9.08
N LEU A 194 -12.82 -34.81 -8.85
CA LEU A 194 -11.54 -34.87 -8.12
C LEU A 194 -10.45 -34.07 -8.84
N GLY A 195 -10.31 -34.22 -10.15
CA GLY A 195 -9.35 -33.45 -10.95
C GLY A 195 -9.59 -31.94 -10.84
N SER A 196 -10.86 -31.54 -10.89
CA SER A 196 -11.28 -30.13 -10.76
C SER A 196 -10.96 -29.57 -9.38
N ALA A 197 -11.28 -30.29 -8.30
CA ALA A 197 -10.98 -29.90 -6.93
C ALA A 197 -9.46 -29.77 -6.69
N ARG A 198 -8.66 -30.69 -7.27
CA ARG A 198 -7.20 -30.64 -7.19
C ARG A 198 -6.64 -29.40 -7.88
N SER A 199 -7.11 -29.11 -9.09
CA SER A 199 -6.72 -27.91 -9.84
C SER A 199 -7.09 -26.62 -9.07
N ALA A 200 -8.31 -26.56 -8.52
CA ALA A 200 -8.77 -25.44 -7.73
C ALA A 200 -7.90 -25.18 -6.48
N ARG A 201 -7.49 -26.23 -5.76
CA ARG A 201 -6.57 -26.11 -4.63
C ARG A 201 -5.21 -25.55 -5.06
N ILE A 202 -4.62 -26.07 -6.15
CA ILE A 202 -3.32 -25.60 -6.63
C ILE A 202 -3.38 -24.12 -7.01
N SER A 203 -4.45 -23.69 -7.68
CA SER A 203 -4.68 -22.29 -8.03
C SER A 203 -4.83 -21.39 -6.79
N ALA A 204 -5.58 -21.85 -5.77
CA ALA A 204 -5.72 -21.13 -4.51
C ALA A 204 -4.40 -21.03 -3.74
N GLU A 205 -3.58 -22.09 -3.75
CA GLU A 205 -2.27 -22.12 -3.11
C GLU A 205 -1.32 -21.09 -3.75
N SER A 206 -1.24 -21.09 -5.09
CA SER A 206 -0.47 -20.08 -5.84
C SER A 206 -0.92 -18.66 -5.53
N SER A 207 -2.24 -18.42 -5.57
CA SER A 207 -2.82 -17.09 -5.30
C SER A 207 -2.50 -16.60 -3.88
N MET A 208 -2.61 -17.48 -2.88
CA MET A 208 -2.28 -17.17 -1.49
C MET A 208 -0.80 -16.82 -1.33
N LEU A 209 0.10 -17.59 -1.96
CA LEU A 209 1.55 -17.32 -1.91
C LEU A 209 1.91 -15.99 -2.57
N ILE A 210 1.30 -15.66 -3.71
CA ILE A 210 1.49 -14.36 -4.38
C ILE A 210 1.02 -13.22 -3.47
N ALA A 211 -0.15 -13.35 -2.84
CA ALA A 211 -0.65 -12.33 -1.94
C ALA A 211 0.22 -12.16 -0.68
N LYS A 212 0.78 -13.26 -0.17
CA LYS A 212 1.75 -13.24 0.92
C LYS A 212 3.00 -12.44 0.53
N VAL A 213 3.64 -12.80 -0.58
CA VAL A 213 4.84 -12.10 -1.07
C VAL A 213 4.56 -10.62 -1.35
N SER A 214 3.39 -10.32 -1.90
CA SER A 214 2.95 -8.95 -2.14
C SER A 214 2.84 -8.14 -0.84
N LEU A 215 2.36 -8.73 0.26
CA LEU A 215 2.34 -8.06 1.56
C LEU A 215 3.76 -7.89 2.14
N GLU A 216 4.59 -8.94 2.03
CA GLU A 216 5.98 -8.94 2.48
C GLU A 216 6.84 -7.87 1.79
N GLU A 217 6.57 -7.57 0.52
CA GLU A 217 7.20 -6.50 -0.24
C GLU A 217 7.06 -5.13 0.46
N LEU A 218 5.88 -4.82 1.01
CA LEU A 218 5.63 -3.54 1.68
C LEU A 218 6.32 -3.46 3.05
N VAL A 219 6.33 -4.55 3.81
CA VAL A 219 6.96 -4.60 5.15
C VAL A 219 8.46 -4.90 5.10
N THR A 220 8.96 -5.31 3.93
CA THR A 220 10.37 -5.64 3.67
C THR A 220 10.93 -6.74 4.60
N ARG A 221 10.05 -7.62 5.10
CA ARG A 221 10.35 -8.74 6.00
C ARG A 221 9.36 -9.87 5.76
N LYS A 222 9.73 -11.09 6.13
CA LYS A 222 8.82 -12.24 6.06
C LYS A 222 7.75 -12.12 7.14
N LEU A 223 6.52 -12.54 6.83
CA LEU A 223 5.42 -12.47 7.82
C LEU A 223 5.71 -13.32 9.06
N GLU A 224 6.44 -14.43 8.93
CA GLU A 224 6.81 -15.30 10.04
C GLU A 224 7.76 -14.64 11.07
N GLU A 225 8.49 -13.61 10.64
CA GLU A 225 9.44 -12.89 11.49
C GLU A 225 8.72 -11.80 12.32
N ILE A 226 7.47 -11.49 11.99
CA ILE A 226 6.67 -10.44 12.62
C ILE A 226 5.78 -11.10 13.68
N LYS A 227 6.23 -11.10 14.95
CA LYS A 227 5.49 -11.68 16.09
C LYS A 227 4.52 -10.73 16.77
#